data_AF-A0A7C4KIM4-F1
#
_entry.id   AF-A0A7C4KIM4-F1
#
_cell.length_a   1.000
_cell.length_b   1.000
_cell.length_c   1.000
_cell.angle_alpha   90.00
_cell.angle_beta   90.00
_cell.angle_gamma   90.00
#
_symmetry.space_group_name_H-M   'P 1'
#
loop_
_entity.id
_entity.type
_entity.pdbx_description
1 polymer ?
#
loop_
_entity_poly.entity_id
_entity_poly.type
_entity_poly.pdbx_seq_one_letter_code
_entity_poly.pdbx_strand_id
1 'polypeptide(L)'
;MVRLYRNFRIDTEHEKPKPFDDPGEGENRAVEVLVKDADGKETTEYIFEKFEGHQHPGNEQRLTFRYVRMEKDYFSDIEIWDGETIVKKTVEVNHPIHYGGYYFYQYGWDPKEQKYTVLNVTSDSGIRVVFAGYIVLMAGLIWHLWAKPVLSKIQFKPEAVAKNGN
;
A
#
# COMPACT_ATOMS: atom_id res chain seq x y z
N MET A 1 -22.19 -20.30 4.87
CA MET A 1 -21.53 -21.34 4.06
C MET A 1 -21.19 -20.67 2.73
N VAL A 2 -19.92 -20.70 2.30
CA VAL A 2 -19.49 -20.04 1.06
C VAL A 2 -19.71 -21.00 -0.11
N ARG A 3 -20.39 -20.56 -1.17
CA ARG A 3 -20.62 -21.37 -2.37
C ARG A 3 -19.63 -20.97 -3.46
N LEU A 4 -18.88 -21.95 -3.96
CA LEU A 4 -17.86 -21.77 -4.98
C LEU A 4 -18.31 -22.47 -6.27
N TYR A 5 -18.13 -21.79 -7.41
CA TYR A 5 -18.39 -22.31 -8.75
C TYR A 5 -17.06 -22.40 -9.51
N ARG A 6 -16.82 -23.51 -10.22
CA ARG A 6 -15.62 -23.67 -11.08
C ARG A 6 -15.82 -23.09 -12.47
N ASN A 7 -17.00 -23.28 -13.03
CA ASN A 7 -17.43 -22.81 -14.33
C ASN A 7 -18.82 -22.17 -14.21
N PHE A 8 -18.87 -21.03 -13.52
CA PHE A 8 -20.10 -20.29 -13.25
C PHE A 8 -20.81 -19.93 -14.55
N ARG A 9 -22.08 -20.33 -14.62
CA ARG A 9 -23.05 -19.85 -15.60
C ARG A 9 -24.37 -19.54 -14.90
N ILE A 10 -25.17 -18.71 -15.56
CA ILE A 10 -26.48 -18.31 -15.06
C ILE A 10 -27.52 -18.57 -16.14
N ASP A 11 -28.55 -19.34 -15.77
CA ASP A 11 -29.72 -19.55 -16.61
C ASP A 11 -30.67 -18.36 -16.39
N THR A 12 -30.90 -17.60 -17.46
CA THR A 12 -31.79 -16.43 -17.49
C THR A 12 -33.12 -16.71 -18.19
N GLU A 13 -33.36 -17.94 -18.65
CA GLU A 13 -34.62 -18.32 -19.31
C GLU A 13 -35.77 -18.44 -18.31
N HIS A 14 -35.44 -18.56 -17.02
CA HIS A 14 -36.39 -18.64 -15.91
C HIS A 14 -36.66 -17.25 -15.32
N GLU A 15 -37.86 -17.07 -14.75
CA GLU A 15 -38.32 -15.83 -14.11
C GLU A 15 -37.38 -15.34 -12.97
N LYS A 16 -36.56 -16.25 -12.43
CA LYS A 16 -35.46 -15.94 -11.50
C LYS A 16 -34.15 -16.51 -12.06
N PRO A 17 -33.10 -15.69 -12.22
CA PRO A 17 -31.79 -16.17 -12.66
C PRO A 17 -31.28 -17.28 -11.73
N LYS A 18 -30.91 -18.43 -12.30
CA LYS A 18 -30.43 -19.58 -11.53
C LYS A 18 -28.94 -19.83 -11.80
N PRO A 19 -28.05 -19.64 -10.81
CA PRO A 19 -26.63 -19.94 -10.97
C PRO A 19 -26.40 -21.45 -10.96
N PHE A 20 -25.46 -21.92 -11.78
CA PHE A 20 -25.02 -23.31 -11.80
C PHE A 20 -23.54 -23.43 -12.22
N ASP A 21 -22.97 -24.61 -11.97
CA ASP A 21 -21.62 -24.98 -12.41
C ASP A 21 -21.77 -25.80 -13.70
N ASP A 22 -21.32 -25.28 -14.83
CA ASP A 22 -21.48 -25.95 -16.13
C ASP A 22 -20.43 -27.07 -16.28
N PRO A 23 -20.84 -28.34 -16.49
CA PRO A 23 -19.91 -29.47 -16.65
C PRO A 23 -19.16 -29.47 -17.99
N GLY A 24 -19.51 -28.59 -18.94
CA GLY A 24 -18.87 -28.47 -20.25
C GLY A 24 -17.48 -27.82 -20.19
N GLU A 25 -16.89 -27.60 -21.38
CA GLU A 25 -15.59 -26.94 -21.49
C GLU A 25 -15.65 -25.47 -21.07
N GLY A 26 -14.69 -25.05 -20.23
CA GLY A 26 -14.55 -23.67 -19.77
C GLY A 26 -14.12 -23.57 -18.32
N GLU A 27 -13.62 -22.40 -17.92
CA GLU A 27 -13.30 -22.11 -16.53
C GLU A 27 -13.63 -20.64 -16.21
N ASN A 28 -14.69 -20.47 -15.43
CA ASN A 28 -15.19 -19.19 -14.94
C ASN A 28 -15.44 -19.28 -13.44
N ARG A 29 -14.37 -19.18 -12.65
CA ARG A 29 -14.45 -19.33 -11.21
C ARG A 29 -15.15 -18.13 -10.57
N ALA A 30 -16.15 -18.42 -9.74
CA ALA A 30 -16.90 -17.41 -9.03
C ALA A 30 -17.23 -17.87 -7.60
N VAL A 31 -17.37 -16.91 -6.70
CA VAL A 31 -17.86 -17.14 -5.33
C VAL A 31 -19.15 -16.37 -5.11
N GLU A 32 -20.13 -17.02 -4.50
CA GLU A 32 -21.38 -16.41 -4.07
C GLU A 32 -21.16 -15.70 -2.73
N VAL A 33 -21.58 -14.44 -2.67
CA VAL A 33 -21.53 -13.62 -1.45
C VAL A 33 -22.90 -13.02 -1.15
N LEU A 34 -23.22 -12.95 0.13
CA LEU A 34 -24.41 -12.26 0.63
C LEU A 34 -23.99 -10.85 1.03
N VAL A 35 -24.59 -9.85 0.40
CA VAL A 35 -24.38 -8.44 0.70
C VAL A 35 -25.60 -7.95 1.45
N LYS A 36 -25.39 -7.37 2.63
CA LYS A 36 -26.42 -6.74 3.43
C LYS A 36 -26.23 -5.24 3.36
N ASP A 37 -27.26 -4.52 2.93
CA ASP A 37 -27.21 -3.06 2.87
C ASP A 37 -27.45 -2.41 4.24
N ALA A 38 -27.38 -1.08 4.27
CA ALA A 38 -27.61 -0.29 5.47
C ALA A 38 -29.05 -0.43 6.00
N ASP A 39 -30.01 -0.69 5.12
CA ASP A 39 -31.43 -0.90 5.44
C ASP A 39 -31.72 -2.35 5.88
N GLY A 40 -30.70 -3.21 5.84
CA GLY A 40 -30.76 -4.62 6.24
C GLY A 40 -31.30 -5.57 5.19
N LYS A 41 -31.53 -5.12 3.95
CA LYS A 41 -31.91 -5.96 2.81
C LYS A 41 -30.69 -6.76 2.36
N GLU A 42 -30.89 -8.06 2.21
CA GLU A 42 -29.87 -8.99 1.74
C GLU A 42 -30.01 -9.23 0.23
N THR A 43 -28.89 -9.14 -0.49
CA THR A 43 -28.77 -9.48 -1.91
C THR A 43 -27.67 -10.52 -2.10
N THR A 44 -27.80 -11.32 -3.16
CA THR A 44 -26.78 -12.29 -3.55
C THR A 44 -25.98 -11.72 -4.72
N GLU A 45 -24.67 -11.65 -4.55
CA GLU A 45 -23.72 -11.22 -5.58
C GLU A 45 -22.72 -12.33 -5.91
N TYR A 46 -22.10 -12.23 -7.08
CA TYR A 46 -21.06 -13.16 -7.52
C TYR A 46 -19.77 -12.41 -7.81
N ILE A 47 -18.69 -12.83 -7.15
CA ILE A 47 -17.36 -12.28 -7.37
C ILE A 47 -16.59 -13.25 -8.26
N PHE A 48 -16.18 -12.77 -9.43
CA PHE A 48 -15.43 -13.55 -10.42
C PHE A 48 -13.92 -13.40 -10.20
N GLU A 49 -13.17 -14.48 -10.46
CA GLU A 49 -11.71 -14.47 -10.31
C GLU A 49 -11.02 -13.61 -11.39
N LYS A 50 -11.56 -13.60 -12.62
CA LYS A 50 -10.87 -13.06 -13.81
C LYS A 50 -11.32 -11.66 -14.23
N PHE A 51 -12.50 -11.22 -13.82
CA PHE A 51 -13.10 -9.95 -14.25
C PHE A 51 -13.96 -9.34 -13.15
N GLU A 52 -14.32 -8.08 -13.32
CA GLU A 52 -15.20 -7.38 -12.38
C GLU A 52 -16.63 -7.89 -12.47
N GLY A 53 -17.33 -7.92 -11.33
CA GLY A 53 -18.76 -8.28 -11.30
C GLY A 53 -19.59 -7.42 -12.26
N HIS A 54 -20.52 -8.06 -12.96
CA HIS A 54 -21.47 -7.37 -13.83
C HIS A 54 -22.63 -6.80 -13.00
N GLN A 55 -23.20 -5.68 -13.44
CA GLN A 55 -24.42 -5.14 -12.84
C GLN A 55 -25.61 -6.01 -13.23
N HIS A 56 -26.30 -6.59 -12.24
CA HIS A 56 -27.51 -7.37 -12.48
C HIS A 56 -28.76 -6.47 -12.48
N PRO A 57 -29.75 -6.73 -13.37
CA PRO A 57 -31.05 -6.06 -13.31
C PRO A 57 -31.71 -6.31 -11.95
N GLY A 58 -32.06 -5.23 -11.24
CA GLY A 58 -32.66 -5.29 -9.90
C GLY A 58 -31.71 -4.94 -8.74
N ASN A 59 -30.42 -4.72 -9.03
CA ASN A 59 -29.44 -4.26 -8.05
C ASN A 59 -29.34 -2.73 -8.08
N GLU A 60 -30.15 -2.04 -7.27
CA GLU A 60 -30.14 -0.58 -7.17
C GLU A 60 -28.81 -0.02 -6.62
N GLN A 61 -28.02 -0.85 -5.94
CA GLN A 61 -26.87 -0.42 -5.15
C GLN A 61 -25.61 -0.12 -5.98
N ARG A 62 -25.58 -0.45 -7.28
CA ARG A 62 -24.45 -0.17 -8.21
C ARG A 62 -23.07 -0.57 -7.64
N LEU A 63 -23.00 -1.62 -6.82
CA LEU A 63 -21.75 -2.12 -6.26
C LEU A 63 -21.06 -3.03 -7.27
N THR A 64 -19.76 -2.78 -7.51
CA THR A 64 -18.91 -3.64 -8.35
C THR A 64 -17.86 -4.28 -7.46
N PHE A 65 -17.82 -5.60 -7.42
CA PHE A 65 -16.80 -6.35 -6.71
C PHE A 65 -15.73 -6.83 -7.68
N ARG A 66 -14.47 -6.71 -7.26
CA ARG A 66 -13.30 -7.21 -7.99
C ARG A 66 -12.53 -8.13 -7.06
N TYR A 67 -12.26 -9.35 -7.50
CA TYR A 67 -11.29 -10.21 -6.82
C TYR A 67 -9.88 -9.63 -7.01
N VAL A 68 -9.21 -9.29 -5.91
CA VAL A 68 -7.82 -8.85 -5.92
C VAL A 68 -7.02 -9.83 -5.08
N ARG A 69 -6.15 -10.56 -5.76
CA ARG A 69 -5.14 -11.39 -5.13
C ARG A 69 -3.96 -10.49 -4.78
N MET A 70 -3.82 -10.14 -3.51
CA MET A 70 -2.63 -9.47 -3.00
C MET A 70 -1.63 -10.57 -2.61
N GLU A 71 -0.74 -10.94 -3.54
CA GLU A 71 0.41 -11.78 -3.21
C GLU A 71 1.29 -11.04 -2.20
N LYS A 72 1.39 -11.60 -0.99
CA LYS A 72 2.28 -11.06 0.06
C LYS A 72 3.75 -11.40 -0.22
N ASP A 73 4.00 -12.52 -0.92
CA ASP A 73 5.33 -13.08 -1.14
C ASP A 73 5.54 -13.28 -2.66
N TYR A 74 6.00 -12.24 -3.36
CA TYR A 74 6.47 -12.35 -4.74
C TYR A 74 7.98 -12.04 -4.75
N PHE A 75 8.77 -12.98 -5.29
CA PHE A 75 10.21 -12.87 -5.38
C PHE A 75 10.63 -12.65 -6.83
N SER A 76 11.54 -11.72 -7.07
CA SER A 76 12.14 -11.47 -8.37
C SER A 76 13.64 -11.55 -8.27
N ASP A 77 14.26 -12.46 -9.02
CA ASP A 77 15.71 -12.49 -9.17
C ASP A 77 16.12 -11.44 -10.21
N ILE A 78 17.00 -10.52 -9.81
CA ILE A 78 17.48 -9.43 -10.65
C ILE A 78 19.00 -9.45 -10.75
N GLU A 79 19.50 -8.95 -11.87
CA GLU A 79 20.93 -8.73 -12.10
C GLU A 79 21.16 -7.23 -12.28
N ILE A 80 21.97 -6.63 -11.40
CA ILE A 80 22.35 -5.22 -11.48
C ILE A 80 23.72 -5.15 -12.13
N TRP A 81 23.82 -4.44 -13.26
CA TRP A 81 25.09 -4.18 -13.93
C TRP A 81 25.53 -2.73 -13.70
N ASP A 82 26.66 -2.57 -13.00
CA ASP A 82 27.24 -1.27 -12.66
C ASP A 82 28.51 -0.98 -13.49
N GLY A 83 28.53 -1.44 -14.74
CA GLY A 83 29.66 -1.31 -15.66
C GLY A 83 30.80 -2.31 -15.41
N GLU A 84 31.25 -2.49 -14.17
CA GLU A 84 32.37 -3.39 -13.83
C GLU A 84 31.92 -4.74 -13.23
N THR A 85 30.76 -4.77 -12.57
CA THR A 85 30.29 -5.95 -11.83
C THR A 85 28.83 -6.25 -12.12
N ILE A 86 28.50 -7.55 -12.14
CA ILE A 86 27.12 -8.04 -12.17
C ILE A 86 26.80 -8.56 -10.77
N VAL A 87 25.83 -7.94 -10.12
CA VAL A 87 25.36 -8.35 -8.80
C VAL A 87 23.99 -8.97 -8.92
N LYS A 88 23.88 -10.24 -8.52
CA LYS A 88 22.60 -10.96 -8.45
C LYS A 88 21.95 -10.69 -7.10
N LYS A 89 20.69 -10.26 -7.11
CA LYS A 89 19.89 -10.01 -5.91
C LYS A 89 18.48 -10.51 -6.11
N THR A 90 17.86 -10.99 -5.04
CA THR A 90 16.43 -11.28 -5.02
C THR A 90 15.72 -10.09 -4.37
N VAL A 91 14.76 -9.50 -5.07
CA VAL A 91 13.86 -8.48 -4.54
C VAL A 91 12.56 -9.14 -4.12
N GLU A 92 12.07 -8.76 -2.95
CA GLU A 92 10.81 -9.24 -2.38
C GLU A 92 9.88 -8.03 -2.15
N VAL A 93 8.58 -8.25 -2.29
CA VAL A 93 7.56 -7.24 -2.03
C VAL A 93 7.74 -6.70 -0.59
N ASN A 94 7.71 -5.36 -0.44
CA ASN A 94 7.99 -4.63 0.81
C ASN A 94 9.42 -4.75 1.38
N HIS A 95 10.31 -5.49 0.72
CA HIS A 95 11.71 -5.64 1.11
C HIS A 95 12.62 -5.06 0.02
N PRO A 96 12.77 -3.72 -0.05
CA PRO A 96 13.62 -3.09 -1.05
C PRO A 96 15.08 -3.44 -0.83
N ILE A 97 15.79 -3.67 -1.92
CA ILE A 97 17.24 -3.85 -1.88
C ILE A 97 17.94 -2.50 -2.07
N HIS A 98 19.10 -2.34 -1.43
CA HIS A 98 19.94 -1.16 -1.57
C HIS A 98 21.26 -1.53 -2.24
N TYR A 99 21.64 -0.81 -3.29
CA TYR A 99 22.90 -1.00 -3.98
C TYR A 99 23.33 0.31 -4.68
N GLY A 100 24.60 0.68 -4.55
CA GLY A 100 25.18 1.82 -5.29
C GLY A 100 24.55 3.20 -5.01
N GLY A 101 23.90 3.42 -3.85
CA GLY A 101 23.16 4.67 -3.57
C GLY A 101 21.75 4.71 -4.17
N TYR A 102 21.23 3.54 -4.56
CA TYR A 102 19.87 3.38 -5.07
C TYR A 102 19.12 2.32 -4.27
N TYR A 103 17.82 2.58 -4.10
CA TYR A 103 16.86 1.60 -3.62
C TYR A 103 16.07 1.05 -4.79
N PHE A 104 15.93 -0.27 -4.85
CA PHE A 104 15.12 -0.97 -5.84
C PHE A 104 13.90 -1.54 -5.12
N TYR A 105 12.73 -1.04 -5.51
CA TYR A 105 11.45 -1.48 -5.00
C TYR A 105 10.74 -2.30 -6.06
N GLN A 106 10.11 -3.41 -5.66
CA GLN A 106 9.16 -4.08 -6.52
C GLN A 106 7.83 -3.30 -6.51
N TYR A 107 7.53 -2.62 -7.62
CA TYR A 107 6.36 -1.77 -7.77
C TYR A 107 5.16 -2.53 -8.34
N GLY A 108 5.40 -3.51 -9.20
CA GLY A 108 4.36 -4.33 -9.81
C GLY A 108 4.93 -5.61 -10.39
N TRP A 109 4.04 -6.50 -10.80
CA TRP A 109 4.38 -7.76 -11.45
C TRP A 109 3.25 -8.16 -12.40
N ASP A 110 3.51 -9.14 -13.26
CA ASP A 110 2.46 -9.78 -14.05
C ASP A 110 1.68 -10.79 -13.17
N PRO A 111 0.43 -10.49 -12.76
CA PRO A 111 -0.33 -11.39 -11.91
C PRO A 111 -0.87 -12.60 -12.67
N LYS A 112 -0.83 -12.60 -14.01
CA LYS A 112 -1.37 -13.69 -14.84
C LYS A 112 -0.31 -14.70 -15.22
N GLU A 113 0.76 -14.23 -15.86
CA GLU A 113 1.79 -15.12 -16.44
C GLU A 113 3.12 -15.06 -15.69
N GLN A 114 3.27 -14.16 -14.71
CA GLN A 114 4.48 -14.00 -13.89
C GLN A 114 5.77 -13.78 -14.72
N LYS A 115 5.63 -13.24 -15.94
CA LYS A 115 6.73 -13.11 -16.89
C LYS A 115 7.63 -11.91 -16.64
N TYR A 116 7.12 -10.90 -15.93
CA TYR A 116 7.88 -9.68 -15.67
C TYR A 116 7.54 -9.10 -14.30
N THR A 117 8.49 -8.29 -13.82
CA THR A 117 8.38 -7.46 -12.63
C THR A 117 8.68 -6.02 -13.01
N VAL A 118 7.99 -5.07 -12.39
CA VAL A 118 8.22 -3.64 -12.56
C VAL A 118 8.98 -3.16 -11.34
N LEU A 119 10.20 -2.69 -11.56
CA LEU A 119 11.06 -2.14 -10.51
C LEU A 119 11.00 -0.62 -10.52
N ASN A 120 10.81 -0.03 -9.35
CA ASN A 120 11.02 1.39 -9.14
C ASN A 120 12.40 1.62 -8.53
N VAL A 121 13.21 2.47 -9.16
CA VAL A 121 14.59 2.74 -8.75
C VAL A 121 14.68 4.18 -8.26
N THR A 122 15.07 4.36 -7.00
CA THR A 122 15.13 5.68 -6.38
C THR A 122 16.53 5.95 -5.85
N SER A 123 17.10 7.12 -6.17
CA SER A 123 18.39 7.54 -5.63
C SER A 123 18.24 8.09 -4.21
N ASP A 124 19.19 7.76 -3.34
CA ASP A 124 19.26 8.29 -1.97
C ASP A 124 20.11 9.55 -1.83
N SER A 125 20.67 10.08 -2.93
CA SER A 125 21.63 11.20 -2.92
C SER A 125 21.12 12.44 -2.16
N GLY A 126 19.82 12.73 -2.23
CA GLY A 126 19.21 13.89 -1.57
C GLY A 126 18.95 13.72 -0.08
N ILE A 127 19.00 12.49 0.45
CA ILE A 127 18.54 12.20 1.82
C ILE A 127 19.40 12.90 2.88
N ARG A 128 20.70 13.03 2.61
CA ARG A 128 21.65 13.72 3.51
C ARG A 128 21.33 15.20 3.65
N VAL A 129 20.93 15.86 2.55
CA VAL A 129 20.56 17.27 2.54
C VAL A 129 19.27 17.50 3.33
N VAL A 130 18.29 16.61 3.17
CA VAL A 130 17.03 16.67 3.93
C VAL A 130 17.29 16.54 5.44
N PHE A 131 18.09 15.56 5.87
CA PHE A 131 18.43 15.40 7.28
C PHE A 131 19.25 16.56 7.84
N ALA A 132 20.16 17.14 7.05
CA ALA A 132 20.86 18.36 7.45
C ALA A 132 19.87 19.53 7.69
N GLY A 133 18.87 19.69 6.82
CA GLY A 133 17.80 20.67 7.03
C GLY A 133 17.02 20.45 8.33
N TYR A 134 16.66 19.21 8.63
CA TYR A 134 16.00 18.88 9.91
C TYR A 134 16.86 19.22 11.12
N ILE A 135 18.18 18.96 11.08
CA ILE A 135 19.10 19.32 12.16
C ILE A 135 19.11 20.84 12.38
N VAL A 136 19.15 21.64 11.31
CA VAL A 136 19.12 23.11 11.40
C VAL A 136 17.80 23.60 12.01
N LEU A 137 16.67 23.04 11.60
CA LEU A 137 15.36 23.38 12.17
C LEU A 137 15.27 23.05 13.65
N MET A 138 15.74 21.86 14.05
CA MET A 138 15.77 21.44 15.45
C MET A 138 16.68 22.34 16.29
N ALA A 139 17.86 22.70 15.77
CA ALA A 139 18.77 23.63 16.44
C ALA A 139 18.12 25.03 16.61
N GLY A 140 17.43 25.53 15.59
CA GLY A 140 16.70 26.81 15.65
C GLY A 140 15.57 26.80 16.68
N LEU A 141 14.80 25.72 16.76
CA LEU A 141 13.77 25.53 17.78
C LEU A 141 14.38 25.47 19.19
N ILE A 142 15.45 24.70 19.36
CA ILE A 142 16.17 24.59 20.64
C ILE A 142 16.67 25.97 21.08
N TRP A 143 17.24 26.72 20.15
CA TRP A 143 17.72 28.07 20.39
C TRP A 143 16.59 29.02 20.84
N HIS A 144 15.47 29.02 20.12
CA HIS A 144 14.37 29.93 20.36
C HIS A 144 13.65 29.65 21.69
N LEU A 145 13.38 28.38 21.99
CA LEU A 145 12.55 27.98 23.12
C LEU A 145 13.33 27.79 24.42
N TRP A 146 14.60 27.41 24.37
CA TRP A 146 15.40 27.14 25.58
C TRP A 146 16.63 28.04 25.69
N ALA A 147 17.47 28.15 24.65
CA ALA A 147 18.72 28.89 24.78
C ALA A 147 18.48 30.38 25.04
N LYS A 148 17.68 31.05 24.21
CA LYS A 148 17.39 32.48 24.35
C LYS A 148 16.77 32.85 25.72
N PRO A 149 15.73 32.17 26.24
CA PRO A 149 15.17 32.49 27.55
C PRO A 149 16.06 32.09 28.73
N VAL A 150 16.92 31.09 28.61
CA VAL A 150 17.90 30.78 29.66
C VAL A 150 19.02 31.83 29.70
N LEU A 151 19.55 32.24 28.54
CA LEU A 151 20.55 33.31 28.47
C LEU A 151 19.99 34.65 28.99
N SER A 152 18.72 34.97 28.68
CA SER A 152 18.11 36.20 29.21
C SER A 152 17.95 36.16 30.73
N LYS A 153 17.57 35.01 31.31
CA LYS A 153 17.49 34.84 32.78
C LYS A 153 18.85 34.93 33.48
N ILE A 154 19.93 34.50 32.83
CA ILE A 154 21.29 34.60 33.38
C ILE A 154 21.79 36.05 33.34
N GLN A 155 21.45 36.82 32.32
CA GLN A 155 21.79 38.25 32.23
C GLN A 155 20.95 39.14 33.17
N PHE A 156 19.75 38.71 33.56
CA PHE A 156 18.82 39.48 34.41
C PHE A 156 18.95 39.20 35.92
N LYS A 157 20.14 38.83 36.41
CA LYS A 157 20.44 38.82 37.86
C LYS A 157 21.34 40.03 38.20
N PRO A 158 20.82 41.27 38.22
CA PRO A 158 21.55 42.36 38.83
C PRO A 158 21.58 42.15 40.36
N GLU A 159 22.69 42.54 40.96
CA GLU A 159 23.03 42.43 42.37
C GLU A 159 21.92 42.94 43.30
N ALA A 160 21.10 42.03 43.82
CA ALA A 160 20.18 42.33 44.91
C ALA A 160 20.83 42.05 46.27
N VAL A 161 22.03 42.60 46.55
CA VAL A 161 22.63 42.63 47.90
C VAL A 161 23.51 43.87 48.06
N ALA A 162 22.91 45.06 48.10
CA ALA A 162 23.60 46.28 48.56
C ALA A 162 22.60 47.30 49.14
N LYS A 163 21.77 46.86 50.10
CA LYS A 163 21.07 47.76 51.02
C LYS A 163 20.99 47.11 52.41
N ASN A 164 22.04 47.31 53.20
CA ASN A 164 22.02 47.37 54.66
C ASN A 164 23.38 47.89 55.13
N GLY A 165 23.42 49.10 55.69
CA GLY A 165 24.61 49.63 56.35
C GLY A 165 24.92 51.09 56.05
N ASN A 166 24.07 52.01 56.51
CA ASN A 166 24.37 53.15 57.40
C ASN A 166 23.25 54.19 57.34
#